data_AF-A0A4U0X606-F1
#
_entry.id   AF-A0A4U0X606-F1
#
_cell.length_a   1.000
_cell.length_b   1.000
_cell.length_c   1.000
_cell.angle_alpha   90.00
_cell.angle_beta   90.00
_cell.angle_gamma   90.00
#
_symmetry.space_group_name_H-M   'P 1'
#
loop_
_entity.id
_entity.type
_entity.pdbx_description
1 polymer ?
#
loop_
_entity_poly.entity_id
_entity_poly.type
_entity_poly.pdbx_seq_one_letter_code
_entity_poly.pdbx_strand_id
1 'polypeptide(L)'
;MVLNTLAVGAAVTPTVLETYFSHYLNRKPLREKPTAHLSYHEGLQLVRRFLHYASLHTVDDLQDFTAQWVPVPHWVMVEEVTIPALNITRSAQLVQEQLGHRGIDKVGGKLWWQWRRDEAPLKAEWIEMRKDHQERQRTGDKGQRVMLYVHGGA
;
A
#
# COMPACT_ATOMS: atom_id res chain seq x y z
N MET A 1 4.77 22.16 -9.75
CA MET A 1 6.01 21.79 -9.04
C MET A 1 5.93 20.30 -8.78
N VAL A 2 6.83 19.50 -9.36
CA VAL A 2 6.68 18.03 -9.40
C VAL A 2 6.84 17.45 -7.99
N LEU A 3 5.81 16.77 -7.50
CA LEU A 3 5.73 16.19 -6.17
C LEU A 3 6.43 14.82 -6.18
N ASN A 4 7.74 14.79 -5.94
CA ASN A 4 8.51 13.54 -5.92
C ASN A 4 8.55 12.91 -4.51
N THR A 5 8.68 11.59 -4.42
CA THR A 5 8.91 10.82 -3.18
C THR A 5 10.04 11.38 -2.34
N LEU A 6 11.07 11.94 -2.98
CA LEU A 6 12.18 12.59 -2.30
C LEU A 6 11.79 13.93 -1.67
N ALA A 7 10.87 14.68 -2.27
CA ALA A 7 10.39 15.96 -1.74
C ALA A 7 9.38 15.75 -0.59
N VAL A 8 8.47 14.78 -0.74
CA VAL A 8 7.57 14.34 0.34
C VAL A 8 8.35 13.63 1.43
N GLY A 9 9.28 12.76 1.06
CA GLY A 9 10.23 12.13 1.96
C GLY A 9 10.98 13.19 2.76
N ALA A 10 11.68 14.13 2.13
CA ALA A 10 12.39 15.20 2.83
C ALA A 10 11.47 16.08 3.72
N ALA A 11 10.21 16.30 3.33
CA ALA A 11 9.25 17.10 4.10
C ALA A 11 8.61 16.35 5.28
N VAL A 12 8.51 15.02 5.21
CA VAL A 12 7.77 14.19 6.20
C VAL A 12 8.73 13.33 7.05
N THR A 13 9.97 13.14 6.60
CA THR A 13 11.05 12.42 7.32
C THR A 13 11.35 13.02 8.70
N PRO A 14 11.44 14.35 8.90
CA PRO A 14 11.70 14.90 10.23
C PRO A 14 10.59 14.55 11.20
N THR A 15 9.32 14.66 10.79
CA THR A 15 8.17 14.44 11.69
C THR A 15 7.96 12.96 12.00
N VAL A 16 8.16 12.04 11.03
CA VAL A 16 8.01 10.60 11.28
C VAL A 16 9.17 10.05 12.10
N LEU A 17 10.42 10.46 11.85
CA LEU A 17 11.56 10.07 12.69
C LEU A 17 11.47 10.67 14.09
N GLU A 18 11.09 11.94 14.23
CA GLU A 18 10.93 12.58 15.55
C GLU A 18 9.80 11.93 16.34
N THR A 19 8.69 11.57 15.69
CA THR A 19 7.59 10.81 16.32
C THR A 19 8.04 9.40 16.71
N TYR A 20 8.80 8.71 15.85
CA TYR A 20 9.28 7.35 16.13
C TYR A 20 10.35 7.31 17.23
N PHE A 21 11.29 8.26 17.23
CA PHE A 21 12.34 8.39 18.25
C PHE A 21 11.79 8.90 19.58
N SER A 22 10.90 9.90 19.60
CA SER A 22 10.27 10.39 20.83
C SER A 22 9.37 9.33 21.46
N HIS A 23 8.65 8.55 20.65
CA HIS A 23 7.82 7.43 21.12
C HIS A 23 8.67 6.27 21.68
N TYR A 24 9.85 6.02 21.11
CA TYR A 24 10.73 4.96 21.59
C TYR A 24 11.53 5.35 22.85
N LEU A 25 11.89 6.63 22.99
CA LEU A 25 12.74 7.14 24.09
C LEU A 25 11.95 7.66 25.30
N ASN A 26 10.74 8.21 25.14
CA ASN A 26 9.98 8.84 26.23
C ASN A 26 8.79 8.00 26.72
N ARG A 27 9.05 6.75 27.11
CA ARG A 27 8.07 5.93 27.87
C ARG A 27 7.99 6.40 29.32
N LYS A 28 7.15 7.41 29.61
CA LYS A 28 6.57 7.62 30.96
C LYS A 28 5.06 7.89 30.83
N PRO A 29 4.19 7.20 31.60
CA PRO A 29 2.76 7.27 31.38
C PRO A 29 2.16 8.45 32.15
N LEU A 30 1.77 9.52 31.46
CA LEU A 30 0.80 10.46 32.03
C LEU A 30 -0.59 9.84 31.89
N ARG A 31 -0.95 9.03 32.88
CA ARG A 31 -2.34 8.65 33.18
C ARG A 31 -3.10 9.96 33.44
N GLU A 32 -4.28 10.11 32.86
CA GLU A 32 -5.37 11.05 33.27
C GLU A 32 -5.85 12.13 32.28
N LYS A 33 -5.39 12.22 31.01
CA LYS A 33 -6.15 12.97 29.97
C LYS A 33 -6.17 12.27 28.59
N PRO A 34 -7.30 12.28 27.85
CA PRO A 34 -7.37 11.75 26.48
C PRO A 34 -6.57 12.58 25.45
N THR A 35 -6.08 13.76 25.83
CA THR A 35 -5.13 14.60 25.08
C THR A 35 -3.68 14.48 25.56
N ALA A 36 -3.38 13.60 26.53
CA ALA A 36 -2.03 13.43 27.07
C ALA A 36 -1.07 12.70 26.11
N HIS A 37 -1.59 12.13 25.03
CA HIS A 37 -0.76 11.58 23.95
C HIS A 37 -0.49 12.70 22.95
N LEU A 38 0.64 13.40 23.12
CA LEU A 38 1.12 14.44 22.20
C LEU A 38 1.05 13.94 20.73
N SER A 39 1.41 12.68 20.52
CA SER A 39 1.32 11.96 19.24
C SER A 39 -0.10 11.84 18.66
N TYR A 40 -1.15 11.78 19.48
CA TYR A 40 -2.53 11.67 19.01
C TYR A 40 -3.04 13.02 18.49
N HIS A 41 -2.76 14.12 19.20
CA HIS A 41 -3.13 15.45 18.72
C HIS A 41 -2.35 15.84 17.47
N GLU A 42 -1.04 15.56 17.44
CA GLU A 42 -0.18 15.80 16.28
C GLU A 42 -0.62 14.97 15.08
N GLY A 43 -0.94 13.68 15.29
CA GLY A 43 -1.48 12.81 14.26
C GLY A 43 -2.80 13.33 13.69
N LEU A 44 -3.73 13.76 14.55
CA LEU A 44 -5.01 14.33 14.10
C LEU A 44 -4.82 15.62 13.29
N GLN A 45 -3.93 16.50 13.74
CA GLN A 45 -3.60 17.74 13.03
C GLN A 45 -2.92 17.45 11.68
N LEU A 46 -2.02 16.46 11.62
CA LEU A 46 -1.39 15.99 10.39
C LEU A 46 -2.44 15.48 9.40
N VAL A 47 -3.33 14.58 9.83
CA VAL A 47 -4.42 14.05 8.99
C VAL A 47 -5.32 15.19 8.51
N ARG A 48 -5.67 16.13 9.38
CA ARG A 48 -6.52 17.28 9.01
C ARG A 48 -5.86 18.17 7.96
N ARG A 49 -4.57 18.46 8.11
CA ARG A 49 -3.79 19.24 7.11
C ARG A 49 -3.69 18.50 5.79
N PHE A 50 -3.46 17.18 5.82
CA PHE A 50 -3.45 16.34 4.63
C PHE A 50 -4.79 16.37 3.90
N LEU A 51 -5.91 16.23 4.62
CA LEU A 51 -7.26 16.27 4.01
C LEU A 51 -7.55 17.63 3.37
N HIS A 52 -7.16 18.74 4.02
CA HIS A 52 -7.29 20.07 3.43
C HIS A 52 -6.42 20.21 2.18
N TYR A 53 -5.17 19.74 2.22
CA TYR A 53 -4.28 19.74 1.07
C TYR A 53 -4.86 18.91 -0.09
N ALA A 54 -5.34 17.69 0.20
CA ALA A 54 -5.95 16.80 -0.77
C ALA A 54 -7.20 17.41 -1.42
N SER A 55 -7.98 18.20 -0.68
CA SER A 55 -9.16 18.88 -1.23
C SER A 55 -8.84 19.97 -2.27
N LEU A 56 -7.59 20.40 -2.36
CA LEU A 56 -7.10 21.43 -3.29
C LEU A 56 -6.34 20.85 -4.49
N HIS A 57 -6.25 19.52 -4.61
CA HIS A 57 -5.49 18.83 -5.65
C HIS A 57 -6.39 17.95 -6.51
N THR A 58 -5.91 17.62 -7.71
CA THR A 58 -6.62 16.72 -8.61
C THR A 58 -6.57 15.28 -8.10
N VAL A 59 -7.48 14.44 -8.60
CA VAL A 59 -7.43 13.00 -8.33
C VAL A 59 -6.11 12.40 -8.81
N ASP A 60 -5.60 12.85 -9.95
CA ASP A 60 -4.34 12.40 -10.53
C ASP A 60 -3.15 12.72 -9.61
N ASP A 61 -3.09 13.94 -9.05
CA ASP A 61 -2.03 14.32 -8.09
C ASP A 61 -2.03 13.43 -6.83
N LEU A 62 -3.21 13.08 -6.33
CA LEU A 62 -3.36 12.22 -5.17
C LEU A 62 -3.01 10.76 -5.50
N GLN A 63 -3.40 10.28 -6.68
CA GLN A 63 -3.02 8.97 -7.17
C GLN A 63 -1.50 8.85 -7.30
N ASP A 64 -0.86 9.83 -7.93
CA ASP A 64 0.61 9.88 -8.05
C ASP A 64 1.30 9.90 -6.69
N PHE A 65 0.78 10.67 -5.73
CA PHE A 65 1.30 10.70 -4.36
C PHE A 65 1.15 9.35 -3.65
N THR A 66 0.00 8.70 -3.76
CA THR A 66 -0.27 7.42 -3.08
C THR A 66 0.38 6.22 -3.76
N ALA A 67 0.72 6.33 -5.04
CA ALA A 67 1.47 5.33 -5.79
C ALA A 67 2.96 5.30 -5.44
N GLN A 68 3.42 6.26 -4.64
CA GLN A 68 4.79 6.34 -4.19
C GLN A 68 5.20 5.14 -3.33
N TRP A 69 6.35 4.54 -3.66
CA TRP A 69 6.90 3.43 -2.88
C TRP A 69 7.21 3.84 -1.44
N VAL A 70 6.83 2.97 -0.50
CA VAL A 70 7.06 3.15 0.94
C VAL A 70 8.07 2.08 1.40
N PRO A 71 9.06 2.44 2.23
CA PRO A 71 10.04 1.48 2.71
C PRO A 71 9.40 0.37 3.54
N VAL A 72 9.80 -0.86 3.24
CA VAL A 72 9.39 -2.05 3.98
C VAL A 72 10.10 -2.08 5.34
N PRO A 73 9.37 -2.22 6.47
CA PRO A 73 10.00 -2.33 7.77
C PRO A 73 10.91 -3.56 7.89
N HIS A 74 12.01 -3.44 8.64
CA HIS A 74 13.03 -4.50 8.69
C HIS A 74 12.54 -5.84 9.27
N TRP A 75 11.45 -5.84 10.06
CA TRP A 75 10.83 -7.05 10.62
C TRP A 75 9.88 -7.75 9.65
N VAL A 76 9.62 -7.17 8.48
CA VAL A 76 8.81 -7.76 7.41
C VAL A 76 9.74 -8.32 6.33
N MET A 77 9.35 -9.45 5.75
CA MET A 77 9.91 -10.00 4.53
C MET A 77 8.89 -9.81 3.41
N VAL A 78 9.34 -9.24 2.30
CA VAL A 78 8.55 -9.04 1.09
C VAL A 78 9.29 -9.67 -0.07
N GLU A 79 8.62 -10.50 -0.84
CA GLU A 79 9.11 -11.07 -2.09
C GLU A 79 8.21 -10.61 -3.22
N GLU A 80 8.75 -9.79 -4.13
CA GLU A 80 8.03 -9.34 -5.31
C GLU A 80 7.97 -10.44 -6.38
N VAL A 81 6.78 -10.67 -6.91
CA VAL A 81 6.53 -11.60 -8.02
C VAL A 81 5.77 -10.88 -9.13
N THR A 82 6.02 -11.30 -10.37
CA THR A 82 5.30 -10.80 -11.54
C THR A 82 4.24 -11.80 -11.96
N ILE A 83 2.98 -11.37 -12.07
CA ILE A 83 1.89 -12.23 -12.51
C ILE A 83 2.01 -12.47 -14.02
N PRO A 84 2.08 -13.73 -14.50
CA PRO A 84 2.20 -14.03 -15.91
C PRO A 84 1.00 -13.52 -16.71
N ALA A 85 1.24 -12.99 -17.91
CA ALA A 85 0.20 -12.49 -18.81
C ALA A 85 -0.89 -13.55 -19.09
N LEU A 86 -0.51 -14.82 -19.21
CA LEU A 86 -1.44 -15.94 -19.39
C LEU A 86 -2.48 -16.02 -18.25
N ASN A 87 -2.05 -15.84 -17.00
CA ASN A 87 -2.94 -15.85 -15.84
C ASN A 87 -3.90 -14.65 -15.85
N ILE A 88 -3.43 -13.50 -16.32
CA ILE A 88 -4.25 -12.29 -16.47
C ILE A 88 -5.33 -12.52 -17.52
N THR A 89 -4.94 -12.99 -18.72
CA THR A 89 -5.86 -13.28 -19.82
C THR A 89 -6.88 -14.34 -19.41
N ARG A 90 -6.44 -15.42 -18.75
CA ARG A 90 -7.34 -16.48 -18.27
C ARG A 90 -8.32 -15.96 -17.22
N SER A 91 -7.86 -15.17 -16.27
CA SER A 91 -8.74 -14.55 -15.26
C SER A 91 -9.79 -13.66 -15.91
N ALA A 92 -9.39 -12.88 -16.92
CA ALA A 92 -10.31 -12.03 -17.66
C ALA A 92 -11.39 -12.83 -18.41
N GLN A 93 -11.01 -13.97 -19.00
CA GLN A 93 -11.97 -14.89 -19.65
C GLN A 93 -13.00 -15.43 -18.64
N LEU A 94 -12.55 -15.91 -17.49
CA LEU A 94 -13.43 -16.43 -16.44
C LEU A 94 -14.42 -15.37 -15.93
N VAL A 95 -13.96 -14.12 -15.76
CA VAL A 95 -14.83 -13.00 -15.37
C VAL A 95 -15.85 -12.69 -16.46
N GLN A 96 -15.43 -12.65 -17.73
CA GLN A 96 -16.35 -12.42 -18.85
C GLN A 96 -17.40 -13.52 -18.97
N GLU A 97 -17.02 -14.78 -18.79
CA GLU A 97 -17.93 -15.93 -18.78
C GLU A 97 -18.97 -15.80 -17.67
N GLN A 98 -18.53 -15.44 -16.45
CA GLN A 98 -19.41 -15.26 -15.30
C GLN A 98 -20.36 -14.07 -15.45
N LEU A 99 -19.90 -12.96 -16.04
CA LEU A 99 -20.72 -11.78 -16.28
C LEU A 99 -21.75 -12.00 -17.39
N GLY A 100 -21.41 -12.83 -18.38
CA GLY A 100 -22.18 -13.00 -19.60
C GLY A 100 -22.31 -11.70 -20.42
N HIS A 101 -23.00 -11.77 -21.56
CA HIS A 101 -23.12 -10.63 -22.48
C HIS A 101 -23.69 -9.37 -21.81
N ARG A 102 -24.81 -9.49 -21.08
CA ARG A 102 -25.43 -8.33 -20.40
C ARG A 102 -24.58 -7.75 -19.28
N GLY A 103 -23.79 -8.59 -18.59
CA GLY A 103 -22.91 -8.11 -17.52
C GLY A 103 -21.73 -7.35 -18.07
N ILE A 104 -21.15 -7.85 -19.17
CA ILE A 104 -20.05 -7.19 -19.89
C ILE A 104 -20.46 -5.79 -20.37
N ASP A 105 -21.65 -5.64 -20.95
CA ASP A 105 -22.12 -4.33 -21.43
C ASP A 105 -22.27 -3.32 -20.28
N LYS A 106 -22.64 -3.78 -19.08
CA LYS A 106 -22.77 -2.93 -17.89
C LYS A 106 -21.44 -2.45 -17.31
N VAL A 107 -20.34 -3.15 -17.57
CA VAL A 107 -19.00 -2.82 -17.04
C VAL A 107 -18.11 -2.10 -18.06
N GLY A 108 -18.71 -1.59 -19.15
CA GLY A 108 -17.97 -0.86 -20.20
C GLY A 108 -17.30 -1.77 -21.23
N GLY A 109 -17.81 -3.00 -21.40
CA GLY A 109 -17.34 -3.93 -22.41
C GLY A 109 -16.23 -4.87 -21.90
N LYS A 110 -15.58 -5.56 -22.86
CA LYS A 110 -14.59 -6.59 -22.53
C LYS A 110 -13.25 -6.01 -22.12
N LEU A 111 -12.83 -4.89 -22.69
CA LEU A 111 -11.44 -4.44 -22.62
C LEU A 111 -11.18 -3.30 -21.63
N TRP A 112 -12.19 -2.49 -21.31
CA TRP A 112 -12.04 -1.28 -20.49
C TRP A 112 -11.35 -1.54 -19.14
N TRP A 113 -11.88 -2.47 -18.35
CA TRP A 113 -11.34 -2.84 -17.03
C TRP A 113 -10.09 -3.73 -17.10
N GLN A 114 -9.71 -4.20 -18.29
CA GLN A 114 -8.46 -4.93 -18.52
C GLN A 114 -7.33 -4.01 -18.96
N TRP A 115 -7.64 -2.77 -19.33
CA TRP A 115 -6.68 -1.82 -19.84
C TRP A 115 -5.59 -1.56 -18.79
N ARG A 116 -4.36 -1.52 -19.27
CA ARG A 116 -3.14 -1.17 -18.53
C ARG A 116 -2.24 -0.44 -19.49
N ARG A 117 -1.37 0.41 -18.96
CA ARG A 117 -0.31 1.03 -19.77
C ARG A 117 0.58 -0.06 -20.39
N ASP A 118 0.96 0.12 -21.65
CA ASP A 118 1.92 -0.77 -22.32
C ASP A 118 3.20 -0.89 -21.49
N GLU A 119 3.76 -2.11 -21.42
CA GLU A 119 4.97 -2.44 -20.65
C GLU A 119 4.85 -2.36 -19.11
N ALA A 120 3.65 -2.22 -18.55
CA ALA A 120 3.43 -2.28 -17.10
C ALA A 120 3.04 -3.70 -16.63
N PRO A 121 4.00 -4.54 -16.15
CA PRO A 121 3.68 -5.86 -15.62
C PRO A 121 2.80 -5.77 -14.37
N LEU A 122 1.84 -6.70 -14.24
CA LEU A 122 1.09 -6.84 -12.99
C LEU A 122 1.99 -7.45 -11.91
N LYS A 123 2.30 -6.66 -10.89
CA LYS A 123 3.10 -7.08 -9.74
C LYS A 123 2.22 -7.62 -8.62
N ALA A 124 2.79 -8.52 -7.84
CA ALA A 124 2.26 -9.00 -6.57
C ALA A 124 3.41 -9.18 -5.58
N GLU A 125 3.09 -9.20 -4.30
CA GLU A 125 4.05 -9.33 -3.21
C GLU A 125 3.62 -10.46 -2.28
N TRP A 126 4.52 -11.38 -1.99
CA TRP A 126 4.38 -12.27 -0.84
C TRP A 126 4.90 -11.55 0.40
N ILE A 127 4.06 -11.43 1.40
CA ILE A 127 4.33 -10.68 2.63
C ILE A 127 4.22 -11.62 3.82
N GLU A 128 5.27 -11.68 4.63
CA GLU A 128 5.26 -12.38 5.91
C GLU A 128 6.21 -11.70 6.92
N MET A 129 6.09 -12.05 8.19
CA MET A 129 7.05 -11.57 9.20
C MET A 129 8.40 -12.27 9.00
N ARG A 130 9.50 -11.51 9.06
CA ARG A 130 10.86 -12.05 8.83
C ARG A 130 11.21 -13.20 9.78
N LYS A 131 10.73 -13.13 11.02
CA LYS A 131 10.91 -14.21 12.02
C LYS A 131 10.21 -15.49 11.56
N ASP A 132 8.96 -15.38 11.12
CA ASP A 132 8.14 -16.51 10.67
C ASP A 132 8.75 -17.13 9.39
N HIS A 133 9.21 -16.30 8.44
CA HIS A 133 9.97 -16.77 7.27
C HIS A 133 11.19 -17.60 7.66
N GLN A 134 12.01 -17.11 8.60
CA GLN A 134 13.23 -17.82 9.02
C GLN A 134 12.93 -19.15 9.71
N GLU A 135 11.88 -19.20 10.54
CA GLU A 135 11.43 -20.44 11.18
C GLU A 135 10.95 -21.44 10.15
N ARG A 136 10.10 -20.99 9.20
CA ARG A 136 9.58 -21.79 8.09
C ARG A 136 10.69 -22.42 7.25
N GLN A 137 11.70 -21.64 6.88
CA GLN A 137 12.84 -22.13 6.11
C GLN A 137 13.69 -23.17 6.88
N ARG A 138 13.71 -23.11 8.22
CA ARG A 138 14.43 -24.08 9.06
C ARG A 138 13.64 -25.37 9.25
N THR A 139 12.33 -25.28 9.40
CA THR A 139 11.46 -26.44 9.70
C THR A 139 10.92 -27.12 8.45
N GLY A 140 11.02 -26.47 7.28
CA GLY A 140 10.39 -26.94 6.05
C GLY A 140 8.86 -26.81 6.08
N ASP A 141 8.31 -25.97 6.97
CA ASP A 141 6.89 -25.69 7.02
C ASP A 141 6.43 -24.99 5.72
N LYS A 142 5.19 -25.23 5.31
CA LYS A 142 4.57 -24.54 4.17
C LYS A 142 4.19 -23.10 4.52
N GLY A 143 4.11 -22.77 5.81
CA GLY A 143 3.78 -21.44 6.30
C GLY A 143 2.27 -21.17 6.26
N GLN A 144 1.72 -20.74 7.40
CA GLN A 144 0.29 -20.40 7.52
C GLN A 144 0.04 -18.89 7.58
N ARG A 145 1.12 -18.07 7.65
CA ARG A 145 1.06 -16.62 7.90
C ARG A 145 1.74 -15.84 6.77
N VAL A 146 1.42 -16.21 5.55
CA VAL A 146 1.92 -15.56 4.33
C VAL A 146 0.73 -14.99 3.57
N MET A 147 0.81 -13.72 3.18
CA MET A 147 -0.21 -13.03 2.40
C MET A 147 0.31 -12.78 0.99
N LEU A 148 -0.50 -13.07 -0.03
CA LEU A 148 -0.28 -12.56 -1.39
C LEU A 148 -1.04 -11.24 -1.56
N TYR A 149 -0.33 -10.16 -1.77
CA TYR A 149 -0.89 -8.86 -2.12
C TYR A 149 -0.73 -8.63 -3.63
N VAL A 150 -1.82 -8.56 -4.37
CA VAL A 150 -1.80 -8.23 -5.80
C VAL A 150 -2.01 -6.72 -5.96
N HIS A 151 -1.08 -6.04 -6.64
CA HIS A 151 -1.17 -4.59 -6.79
C HIS A 151 -2.37 -4.24 -7.68
N GLY A 152 -3.22 -3.33 -7.19
CA GLY A 152 -4.31 -2.74 -7.96
C GLY A 152 -3.85 -1.48 -8.71
N GLY A 153 -4.65 -1.05 -9.68
CA GLY A 153 -4.37 0.12 -10.51
C GLY A 153 -3.90 -0.26 -11.91
N ALA A 154 -4.38 0.47 -12.90
CA ALA A 154 -3.94 0.44 -14.29
C ALA A 154 -2.96 1.58 -14.56
#